data_AF-A0A850BB28-F1
#
_entry.id   AF-A0A850BB28-F1
#
_cell.length_a   1.000
_cell.length_b   1.000
_cell.length_c   1.000
_cell.angle_alpha   90.00
_cell.angle_beta   90.00
_cell.angle_gamma   90.00
#
_symmetry.space_group_name_H-M   'P 1'
#
loop_
_entity.id
_entity.type
_entity.pdbx_description
1 polymer ?
#
loop_
_entity_poly.entity_id
_entity_poly.type
_entity_poly.pdbx_seq_one_letter_code
_entity_poly.pdbx_strand_id
1 'polypeptide(L)'
;MTRPRSGLASLERALRAPEPGSHNLGQHLAEHGEYLAPLLGVEPGDLQALVALPDEDVAPRLKELFRRREEQRASRWAAAMQECSLDAAQRLAGVATWHHGAAMLDVSVLLGGLLADPSRTHIALVSDAFRVNMPRQKLVEVAKVLLKQYTDLIAWADNAGLHFRWKRCRGGLNLFSQEIPARDAGHVLHVFIPRPAEEKPQPSTPQRSARGPRNTRGRGSWLGEILSELGFLQ
;
A
#
# COMPACT_ATOMS: atom_id res chain seq x y z
N MET A 1 -37.59 -12.64 7.35
CA MET A 1 -36.11 -12.68 7.25
C MET A 1 -35.58 -11.26 7.32
N THR A 2 -35.39 -10.75 8.54
CA THR A 2 -35.08 -9.34 8.84
C THR A 2 -33.57 -9.19 9.10
N ARG A 3 -33.02 -8.03 8.76
CA ARG A 3 -31.64 -7.87 8.28
C ARG A 3 -30.51 -8.11 9.33
N PRO A 4 -29.38 -8.72 8.94
CA PRO A 4 -28.24 -9.11 9.81
C PRO A 4 -27.48 -7.96 10.49
N ARG A 5 -27.69 -6.71 10.08
CA ARG A 5 -27.04 -5.51 10.65
C ARG A 5 -27.79 -4.91 11.84
N SER A 6 -29.06 -5.27 12.05
CA SER A 6 -29.88 -4.62 13.09
C SER A 6 -29.55 -5.09 14.50
N GLY A 7 -29.24 -6.38 14.70
CA GLY A 7 -29.03 -6.95 16.05
C GLY A 7 -27.80 -6.41 16.79
N LEU A 8 -26.66 -6.30 16.09
CA LEU A 8 -25.39 -5.85 16.68
C LEU A 8 -25.36 -4.33 16.93
N ALA A 9 -25.85 -3.55 15.95
CA ALA A 9 -25.99 -2.10 16.11
C ALA A 9 -27.05 -1.72 17.15
N SER A 10 -28.09 -2.56 17.33
CA SER A 10 -29.07 -2.39 18.40
C SER A 10 -28.46 -2.68 19.78
N LEU A 11 -27.64 -3.73 19.90
CA LEU A 11 -26.91 -4.03 21.15
C LEU A 11 -25.90 -2.94 21.51
N GLU A 12 -25.14 -2.43 20.53
CA GLU A 12 -24.23 -1.29 20.74
C GLU A 12 -24.97 -0.03 21.20
N ARG A 13 -26.19 0.20 20.70
CA ARG A 13 -27.02 1.33 21.13
C ARG A 13 -27.50 1.15 22.56
N ALA A 14 -27.98 -0.04 22.92
CA ALA A 14 -28.42 -0.37 24.29
C ALA A 14 -27.28 -0.22 25.31
N LEU A 15 -26.04 -0.55 24.92
CA LEU A 15 -24.85 -0.41 25.78
C LEU A 15 -24.42 1.04 26.09
N ARG A 16 -24.94 2.04 25.38
CA ARG A 16 -24.60 3.46 25.61
C ARG A 16 -25.35 4.06 26.81
N ALA A 17 -26.50 3.50 27.17
CA ALA A 17 -27.30 3.96 28.31
C ALA A 17 -27.97 2.75 28.97
N PRO A 18 -27.21 1.91 29.71
CA PRO A 18 -27.79 0.81 30.47
C PRO A 18 -28.68 1.38 31.59
N GLU A 19 -29.89 0.86 31.71
CA GLU A 19 -30.83 1.24 32.77
C GLU A 19 -30.52 0.43 34.04
N PRO A 20 -30.14 1.06 35.17
CA PRO A 20 -29.83 0.35 36.41
C PRO A 20 -31.01 -0.50 36.89
N GLY A 21 -30.74 -1.75 37.31
CA GLY A 21 -31.77 -2.70 37.74
C GLY A 21 -32.65 -3.29 36.63
N SER A 22 -32.43 -2.90 35.36
CA SER A 22 -33.12 -3.51 34.22
C SER A 22 -32.41 -4.78 33.73
N HIS A 23 -33.12 -5.55 32.90
CA HIS A 23 -32.61 -6.76 32.25
C HIS A 23 -32.72 -6.66 30.72
N ASN A 24 -32.68 -5.43 30.19
CA ASN A 24 -32.91 -5.15 28.77
C ASN A 24 -31.79 -5.74 27.90
N LEU A 25 -30.54 -5.70 28.38
CA LEU A 25 -29.42 -6.34 27.71
C LEU A 25 -29.54 -7.87 27.80
N GLY A 26 -29.94 -8.40 28.95
CA GLY A 26 -30.19 -9.83 29.14
C GLY A 26 -31.27 -10.37 28.20
N GLN A 27 -32.38 -9.64 28.04
CA GLN A 27 -33.46 -10.01 27.11
C GLN A 27 -32.99 -9.96 25.64
N HIS A 28 -32.25 -8.93 25.24
CA HIS A 28 -31.70 -8.83 23.87
C HIS A 28 -30.71 -9.97 23.58
N LEU A 29 -29.93 -10.40 24.58
CA LEU A 29 -29.06 -11.57 24.47
C LEU A 29 -29.86 -12.88 24.42
N ALA A 30 -30.97 -13.02 25.13
CA ALA A 30 -31.83 -14.20 25.04
C ALA A 30 -32.45 -14.35 23.64
N GLU A 31 -32.88 -13.23 23.04
CA GLU A 31 -33.53 -13.21 21.73
C GLU A 31 -32.56 -13.38 20.56
N HIS A 32 -31.30 -12.95 20.72
CA HIS A 32 -30.34 -12.86 19.62
C HIS A 32 -28.96 -13.48 19.91
N GLY A 33 -28.77 -14.11 21.06
CA GLY A 33 -27.47 -14.58 21.56
C GLY A 33 -26.77 -15.58 20.65
N GLU A 34 -27.50 -16.56 20.11
CA GLU A 34 -26.95 -17.55 19.18
C GLU A 34 -26.34 -16.91 17.92
N TYR A 35 -26.94 -15.80 17.46
CA TYR A 35 -26.47 -15.06 16.29
C TYR A 35 -25.35 -14.05 16.65
N LEU A 36 -25.42 -13.44 17.84
CA LEU A 36 -24.44 -12.45 18.31
C LEU A 36 -23.12 -13.09 18.75
N ALA A 37 -23.16 -14.33 19.26
CA ALA A 37 -22.01 -15.08 19.73
C ALA A 37 -20.87 -15.19 18.69
N PRO A 38 -21.08 -15.74 17.47
CA PRO A 38 -20.03 -15.82 16.46
C PRO A 38 -19.58 -14.43 15.98
N LEU A 39 -20.47 -13.43 16.03
CA LEU A 39 -20.11 -12.07 15.68
C LEU A 39 -19.17 -11.45 16.71
N LEU A 40 -19.42 -11.65 18.01
CA LEU A 40 -18.57 -11.17 19.11
C LEU A 40 -17.33 -12.04 19.34
N GLY A 41 -17.27 -13.22 18.70
CA GLY A 41 -16.14 -14.14 18.81
C GLY A 41 -16.13 -14.90 20.13
N VAL A 42 -17.31 -15.24 20.65
CA VAL A 42 -17.52 -16.00 21.89
C VAL A 42 -18.44 -17.18 21.64
N GLU A 43 -18.42 -18.16 22.53
CA GLU A 43 -19.34 -19.29 22.48
C GLU A 43 -20.76 -18.84 22.87
N PRO A 44 -21.82 -19.40 22.26
CA PRO A 44 -23.21 -19.06 22.62
C PRO A 44 -23.52 -19.27 24.11
N GLY A 45 -22.91 -20.28 24.74
CA GLY A 45 -23.06 -20.55 26.17
C GLY A 45 -22.55 -19.42 27.06
N ASP A 46 -21.50 -18.70 26.63
CA ASP A 46 -20.94 -17.58 27.38
C ASP A 46 -21.88 -16.37 27.38
N LEU A 47 -22.58 -16.11 26.27
CA LEU A 47 -23.62 -15.07 26.22
C LEU A 47 -24.87 -15.49 26.97
N GLN A 48 -25.23 -16.77 26.93
CA GLN A 48 -26.39 -17.30 27.66
C GLN A 48 -26.22 -17.16 29.19
N ALA A 49 -25.01 -17.32 29.69
CA ALA A 49 -24.69 -17.10 31.10
C ALA A 49 -24.89 -15.64 31.55
N LEU A 50 -24.94 -14.69 30.62
CA LEU A 50 -25.18 -13.26 30.91
C LEU A 50 -26.67 -12.89 30.91
N VAL A 51 -27.56 -13.74 30.37
CA VAL A 51 -28.99 -13.44 30.22
C VAL A 51 -29.68 -13.20 31.56
N ALA A 52 -29.29 -13.97 32.59
CA ALA A 52 -29.89 -13.90 33.92
C ALA A 52 -29.31 -12.81 34.83
N LEU A 53 -28.31 -12.06 34.35
CA LEU A 53 -27.65 -11.03 35.13
C LEU A 53 -28.29 -9.66 34.87
N PRO A 54 -28.28 -8.74 35.85
CA PRO A 54 -28.75 -7.38 35.65
C PRO A 54 -27.83 -6.62 34.69
N ASP A 55 -28.37 -5.59 34.01
CA ASP A 55 -27.66 -4.84 32.98
C ASP A 55 -26.33 -4.22 33.47
N GLU A 56 -26.23 -3.89 34.77
CA GLU A 56 -25.01 -3.35 35.40
C GLU A 56 -23.84 -4.35 35.43
N ASP A 57 -24.13 -5.65 35.51
CA ASP A 57 -23.13 -6.72 35.47
C ASP A 57 -22.84 -7.18 34.04
N VAL A 58 -23.85 -7.11 33.15
CA VAL A 58 -23.76 -7.50 31.74
C VAL A 58 -23.02 -6.45 30.91
N ALA A 59 -23.31 -5.17 31.11
CA ALA A 59 -22.79 -4.09 30.28
C ALA A 59 -21.25 -4.01 30.24
N PRO A 60 -20.50 -4.11 31.36
CA PRO A 60 -19.04 -4.10 31.32
C PRO A 60 -18.45 -5.27 30.54
N ARG A 61 -19.04 -6.47 30.68
CA ARG A 61 -18.59 -7.68 29.97
C ARG A 61 -18.83 -7.56 28.48
N LEU A 62 -20.01 -7.08 28.07
CA LEU A 62 -20.29 -6.83 26.66
C LEU A 62 -19.38 -5.75 26.07
N LYS A 63 -19.14 -4.64 26.78
CA LYS A 63 -18.18 -3.60 26.35
C LYS A 63 -16.80 -4.18 26.09
N GLU A 64 -16.33 -5.06 26.95
CA GLU A 64 -15.06 -5.76 26.78
C GLU A 64 -15.05 -6.67 25.55
N LEU A 65 -16.15 -7.39 25.27
CA LEU A 65 -16.27 -8.20 24.05
C LEU A 65 -16.23 -7.33 22.78
N PHE A 66 -16.92 -6.19 22.77
CA PHE A 66 -16.88 -5.24 21.66
C PHE A 66 -15.46 -4.67 21.46
N ARG A 67 -14.79 -4.26 22.54
CA ARG A 67 -13.40 -3.77 22.48
C ARG A 67 -12.46 -4.81 21.88
N ARG A 68 -12.50 -6.06 22.38
CA ARG A 68 -11.68 -7.16 21.85
C ARG A 68 -11.93 -7.40 20.37
N ARG A 69 -13.20 -7.35 19.95
CA ARG A 69 -13.56 -7.53 18.54
C ARG A 69 -12.99 -6.41 17.66
N GLU A 70 -13.10 -5.16 18.10
CA GLU A 70 -12.53 -4.02 17.40
C GLU A 70 -11.01 -4.14 17.27
N GLU A 71 -10.33 -4.53 18.35
CA GLU A 71 -8.89 -4.78 18.35
C GLU A 71 -8.49 -5.90 17.40
N GLN A 72 -9.22 -7.02 17.41
CA GLN A 72 -8.98 -8.12 16.47
C GLN A 72 -9.20 -7.68 15.02
N ARG A 73 -10.24 -6.87 14.74
CA ARG A 73 -10.49 -6.33 13.40
C ARG A 73 -9.38 -5.39 12.96
N ALA A 74 -8.96 -4.48 13.84
CA ALA A 74 -7.86 -3.57 13.57
C ALA A 74 -6.55 -4.32 13.32
N SER A 75 -6.27 -5.36 14.12
CA SER A 75 -5.10 -6.23 13.96
C SER A 75 -5.12 -6.98 12.63
N ARG A 76 -6.25 -7.62 12.28
CA ARG A 76 -6.40 -8.32 10.99
C ARG A 76 -6.27 -7.36 9.80
N TRP A 77 -6.87 -6.17 9.91
CA TRP A 77 -6.76 -5.16 8.86
C TRP A 77 -5.30 -4.68 8.71
N ALA A 78 -4.61 -4.40 9.80
CA ALA A 78 -3.20 -4.02 9.78
C ALA A 78 -2.32 -5.10 9.15
N ALA A 79 -2.53 -6.37 9.52
CA ALA A 79 -1.82 -7.50 8.92
C ALA A 79 -2.06 -7.60 7.40
N ALA A 80 -3.31 -7.46 6.96
CA ALA A 80 -3.66 -7.48 5.54
C ALA A 80 -3.04 -6.31 4.75
N MET A 81 -2.96 -5.11 5.36
CA MET A 81 -2.30 -3.96 4.71
C MET A 81 -0.79 -4.16 4.61
N GLN A 82 -0.17 -4.74 5.64
CA GLN A 82 1.25 -5.10 5.63
C GLN A 82 1.55 -6.12 4.53
N GLU A 83 0.75 -7.19 4.43
CA GLU A 83 0.87 -8.21 3.39
C GLU A 83 0.73 -7.59 1.99
N CYS A 84 -0.33 -6.80 1.76
CA CYS A 84 -0.54 -6.10 0.49
C CYS A 84 0.66 -5.20 0.09
N SER A 85 1.24 -4.49 1.06
CA SER A 85 2.39 -3.62 0.82
C SER A 85 3.67 -4.42 0.50
N LEU A 86 3.89 -5.55 1.17
CA LEU A 86 5.01 -6.45 0.89
C LEU A 86 4.88 -7.13 -0.47
N ASP A 87 3.69 -7.63 -0.82
CA ASP A 87 3.42 -8.23 -2.12
C ASP A 87 3.61 -7.21 -3.25
N ALA A 88 3.16 -5.97 -3.04
CA ALA A 88 3.38 -4.89 -3.98
C ALA A 88 4.87 -4.54 -4.13
N ALA A 89 5.65 -4.56 -3.04
CA ALA A 89 7.10 -4.36 -3.10
C ALA A 89 7.79 -5.45 -3.94
N GLN A 90 7.44 -6.72 -3.70
CA GLN A 90 7.98 -7.85 -4.46
C GLN A 90 7.58 -7.79 -5.93
N ARG A 91 6.30 -7.49 -6.20
CA ARG A 91 5.80 -7.31 -7.57
C ARG A 91 6.51 -6.18 -8.28
N LEU A 92 6.67 -5.02 -7.62
CA LEU A 92 7.36 -3.87 -8.19
C LEU A 92 8.80 -4.22 -8.59
N ALA A 93 9.52 -4.93 -7.71
CA ALA A 93 10.86 -5.43 -7.99
C ALA A 93 10.88 -6.42 -9.18
N GLY A 94 9.90 -7.32 -9.26
CA GLY A 94 9.83 -8.34 -10.32
C GLY A 94 9.44 -7.81 -11.69
N VAL A 95 8.71 -6.69 -11.78
CA VAL A 95 8.29 -6.08 -13.05
C VAL A 95 9.14 -4.89 -13.47
N ALA A 96 10.10 -4.47 -12.64
CA ALA A 96 10.97 -3.35 -12.96
C ALA A 96 11.88 -3.69 -14.14
N THR A 97 11.96 -2.79 -15.12
CA THR A 97 12.88 -2.91 -16.26
C THR A 97 14.02 -1.91 -16.14
N TRP A 98 15.20 -2.27 -16.64
CA TRP A 98 16.39 -1.43 -16.49
C TRP A 98 16.82 -0.83 -17.82
N HIS A 99 17.10 0.48 -17.81
CA HIS A 99 17.60 1.21 -18.97
C HIS A 99 18.65 2.24 -18.51
N HIS A 100 19.87 2.14 -19.05
CA HIS A 100 20.96 3.11 -18.83
C HIS A 100 21.19 3.52 -17.36
N GLY A 101 21.10 2.59 -16.41
CA GLY A 101 21.32 2.85 -14.98
C GLY A 101 20.10 3.36 -14.21
N ALA A 102 18.95 3.48 -14.86
CA ALA A 102 17.66 3.75 -14.24
C ALA A 102 16.78 2.49 -14.24
N ALA A 103 15.97 2.33 -13.18
CA ALA A 103 14.93 1.32 -13.10
C ALA A 103 13.57 1.95 -13.41
N MET A 104 12.92 1.51 -14.48
CA MET A 104 11.54 1.85 -14.82
C MET A 104 10.58 1.08 -13.91
N LEU A 105 9.57 1.77 -13.39
CA LEU A 105 8.69 1.28 -12.33
C LEU A 105 7.24 1.23 -12.78
N ASP A 106 6.52 0.17 -12.42
CA ASP A 106 5.06 0.11 -12.56
C ASP A 106 4.42 1.11 -11.60
N VAL A 107 3.85 2.18 -12.17
CA VAL A 107 3.21 3.28 -11.46
C VAL A 107 2.01 2.83 -10.64
N SER A 108 1.23 1.86 -11.14
CA SER A 108 0.04 1.35 -10.45
C SER A 108 0.41 0.62 -9.16
N VAL A 109 1.57 -0.05 -9.16
CA VAL A 109 2.11 -0.74 -7.98
C VAL A 109 2.76 0.26 -7.04
N LEU A 110 3.63 1.14 -7.57
CA LEU A 110 4.37 2.15 -6.81
C LEU A 110 3.47 3.13 -6.04
N LEU A 111 2.40 3.61 -6.69
CA LEU A 111 1.46 4.58 -6.11
C LEU A 111 0.16 3.94 -5.59
N GLY A 112 0.07 2.60 -5.61
CA GLY A 112 -1.09 1.84 -5.17
C GLY A 112 -0.76 0.95 -3.97
N GLY A 113 -0.70 -0.37 -4.20
CA GLY A 113 -0.51 -1.38 -3.16
C GLY A 113 0.72 -1.17 -2.29
N LEU A 114 1.79 -0.60 -2.84
CA LEU A 114 3.01 -0.31 -2.08
C LEU A 114 2.75 0.63 -0.89
N LEU A 115 1.76 1.52 -1.02
CA LEU A 115 1.39 2.51 -0.01
C LEU A 115 0.31 1.99 0.96
N ALA A 116 -0.11 0.72 0.87
CA ALA A 116 -1.22 0.18 1.65
C ALA A 116 -0.96 0.20 3.16
N ASP A 117 0.26 -0.15 3.60
CA ASP A 117 0.64 -0.24 5.02
C ASP A 117 0.95 1.15 5.60
N PRO A 118 0.11 1.71 6.50
CA PRO A 118 0.36 3.00 7.12
C PRO A 118 1.46 2.95 8.20
N SER A 119 1.84 1.76 8.69
CA SER A 119 2.90 1.61 9.69
C SER A 119 4.30 1.86 9.10
N ARG A 120 4.41 1.83 7.76
CA ARG A 120 5.62 2.18 7.01
C ARG A 120 5.62 3.67 6.73
N THR A 121 6.42 4.43 7.46
CA THR A 121 6.50 5.88 7.27
C THR A 121 7.37 6.27 6.08
N HIS A 122 8.27 5.38 5.66
CA HIS A 122 9.21 5.61 4.55
C HIS A 122 9.26 4.41 3.60
N ILE A 123 9.54 4.70 2.34
CA ILE A 123 9.80 3.72 1.27
C ILE A 123 11.25 3.92 0.82
N ALA A 124 12.04 2.85 0.77
CA ALA A 124 13.39 2.85 0.23
C ALA A 124 13.43 1.96 -1.02
N LEU A 125 13.62 2.58 -2.18
CA LEU A 125 13.95 1.87 -3.42
C LEU A 125 15.46 1.65 -3.44
N VAL A 126 15.88 0.39 -3.44
CA VAL A 126 17.29 0.01 -3.27
C VAL A 126 17.72 -0.89 -4.41
N SER A 127 18.83 -0.56 -5.05
CA SER A 127 19.55 -1.42 -5.97
C SER A 127 21.06 -1.34 -5.68
N ASP A 128 21.85 -2.04 -6.49
CA ASP A 128 23.31 -1.89 -6.51
C ASP A 128 23.75 -0.52 -7.08
N ALA A 129 22.93 0.09 -7.95
CA ALA A 129 23.24 1.35 -8.63
C ALA A 129 22.72 2.59 -7.90
N PHE A 130 21.64 2.48 -7.12
CA PHE A 130 21.01 3.61 -6.44
C PHE A 130 20.34 3.25 -5.13
N ARG A 131 20.13 4.28 -4.30
CA ARG A 131 19.27 4.21 -3.12
C ARG A 131 18.43 5.47 -3.01
N VAL A 132 17.13 5.32 -3.20
CA VAL A 132 16.16 6.42 -3.14
C VAL A 132 15.21 6.20 -1.98
N ASN A 133 15.32 7.06 -0.97
CA ASN A 133 14.48 7.01 0.22
C ASN A 133 13.44 8.12 0.16
N MET A 134 12.17 7.79 0.46
CA MET A 134 11.05 8.72 0.35
C MET A 134 10.08 8.59 1.53
N PRO A 135 9.56 9.70 2.08
CA PRO A 135 8.41 9.66 2.96
C PRO A 135 7.20 9.08 2.23
N ARG A 136 6.56 8.06 2.81
CA ARG A 136 5.35 7.42 2.26
C ARG A 136 4.26 8.45 2.01
N GLN A 137 4.07 9.39 2.95
CA GLN A 137 3.04 10.43 2.86
C GLN A 137 3.17 11.28 1.59
N LYS A 138 4.40 11.59 1.17
CA LYS A 138 4.66 12.33 -0.07
C LYS A 138 4.20 11.53 -1.30
N LEU A 139 4.44 10.22 -1.31
CA LEU A 139 3.96 9.34 -2.39
C LEU A 139 2.44 9.20 -2.37
N VAL A 140 1.80 9.19 -1.20
CA VAL A 140 0.33 9.22 -1.08
C VAL A 140 -0.26 10.50 -1.68
N GLU A 141 0.35 11.65 -1.43
CA GLU A 141 -0.06 12.92 -2.04
C GLU A 141 0.10 12.92 -3.56
N VAL A 142 1.23 12.39 -4.04
CA VAL A 142 1.48 12.20 -5.48
C VAL A 142 0.44 11.26 -6.10
N ALA A 143 0.13 10.14 -5.45
CA ALA A 143 -0.87 9.17 -5.91
C ALA A 143 -2.27 9.80 -6.05
N LYS A 144 -2.68 10.63 -5.09
CA LYS A 144 -3.98 11.32 -5.11
C LYS A 144 -4.16 12.24 -6.33
N VAL A 145 -3.07 12.83 -6.81
CA VAL A 145 -3.07 13.78 -7.93
C VAL A 145 -2.81 13.06 -9.26
N LEU A 146 -1.67 12.39 -9.38
CA LEU A 146 -1.17 11.94 -10.67
C LEU A 146 -1.96 10.75 -11.24
N LEU A 147 -2.35 9.75 -10.41
CA LEU A 147 -3.10 8.59 -10.88
C LEU A 147 -4.48 8.93 -11.44
N LYS A 148 -5.09 10.03 -10.96
CA LYS A 148 -6.42 10.48 -11.42
C LYS A 148 -6.34 11.38 -12.65
N GLN A 149 -5.25 12.14 -12.79
CA GLN A 149 -5.13 13.18 -13.81
C GLN A 149 -4.47 12.69 -15.09
N TYR A 150 -3.57 11.71 -15.02
CA TYR A 150 -2.74 11.33 -16.14
C TYR A 150 -2.76 9.81 -16.36
N THR A 151 -3.20 9.41 -17.55
CA THR A 151 -3.22 8.00 -17.99
C THR A 151 -1.89 7.58 -18.63
N ASP A 152 -1.05 8.52 -19.05
CA ASP A 152 0.27 8.31 -19.67
C ASP A 152 1.42 8.49 -18.68
N LEU A 153 1.16 8.23 -17.40
CA LEU A 153 2.12 8.43 -16.32
C LEU A 153 3.22 7.36 -16.36
N ILE A 154 4.47 7.81 -16.34
CA ILE A 154 5.66 6.96 -16.32
C ILE A 154 6.48 7.30 -15.07
N ALA A 155 7.07 6.29 -14.42
CA ALA A 155 7.99 6.48 -13.31
C ALA A 155 9.30 5.70 -13.49
N TRP A 156 10.40 6.28 -13.01
CA TRP A 156 11.68 5.58 -12.89
C TRP A 156 12.47 6.09 -11.69
N ALA A 157 13.38 5.25 -11.19
CA ALA A 157 14.32 5.59 -10.14
C ALA A 157 15.77 5.46 -10.62
N ASP A 158 16.61 6.39 -10.22
CA ASP A 158 18.06 6.40 -10.47
C ASP A 158 18.81 6.99 -9.26
N ASN A 159 20.09 7.33 -9.43
CA ASN A 159 20.90 7.88 -8.33
C ASN A 159 20.47 9.29 -7.88
N ALA A 160 19.73 10.03 -8.71
CA ALA A 160 19.27 11.38 -8.42
C ALA A 160 17.96 11.34 -7.65
N GLY A 161 17.08 10.37 -7.95
CA GLY A 161 15.86 10.18 -7.18
C GLY A 161 14.80 9.36 -7.89
N LEU A 162 13.55 9.64 -7.54
CA LEU A 162 12.36 9.07 -8.15
C LEU A 162 11.72 10.12 -9.05
N HIS A 163 11.43 9.75 -10.29
CA HIS A 163 10.99 10.66 -11.32
C HIS A 163 9.64 10.21 -11.86
N PHE A 164 8.77 11.19 -12.14
CA PHE A 164 7.49 10.99 -12.81
C PHE A 164 7.42 11.89 -14.04
N ARG A 165 6.89 11.37 -15.14
CA ARG A 165 6.61 12.15 -16.36
C ARG A 165 5.23 11.82 -16.90
N TRP A 166 4.60 12.82 -17.52
CA TRP A 166 3.27 12.71 -18.12
C TRP A 166 3.12 13.68 -19.29
N LYS A 167 2.01 13.59 -20.04
CA LYS A 167 1.75 14.36 -21.26
C LYS A 167 2.90 14.26 -22.25
N ARG A 168 3.35 13.04 -22.55
CA ARG A 168 4.53 12.79 -23.42
C ARG A 168 5.75 13.60 -22.96
N CYS A 169 6.00 13.58 -21.66
CA CYS A 169 7.12 14.26 -20.98
C CYS A 169 7.13 15.79 -20.99
N ARG A 170 6.01 16.43 -21.35
CA ARG A 170 5.87 17.89 -21.18
C ARG A 170 5.66 18.29 -19.72
N GLY A 171 5.17 17.35 -18.90
CA GLY A 171 5.06 17.51 -17.45
C GLY A 171 5.99 16.55 -16.72
N GLY A 172 6.47 16.98 -15.55
CA GLY A 172 7.33 16.14 -14.73
C GLY A 172 7.39 16.56 -13.27
N LEU A 173 7.66 15.58 -12.43
CA LEU A 173 7.96 15.73 -11.01
C LEU A 173 9.23 14.93 -10.71
N ASN A 174 10.16 15.54 -9.97
CA ASN A 174 11.36 14.87 -9.49
C ASN A 174 11.32 14.88 -7.96
N LEU A 175 11.47 13.70 -7.37
CA LEU A 175 11.53 13.50 -5.94
C LEU A 175 12.93 13.03 -5.57
N PHE A 176 13.74 13.93 -5.03
CA PHE A 176 15.10 13.64 -4.60
C PHE A 176 15.13 12.85 -3.31
N SER A 177 16.04 11.88 -3.20
CA SER A 177 16.21 11.04 -2.01
C SER A 177 16.33 11.88 -0.72
N GLN A 178 15.67 11.45 0.34
CA GLN A 178 15.68 12.11 1.65
C GLN A 178 16.39 11.24 2.70
N GLU A 179 17.03 11.88 3.67
CA GLU A 179 17.57 11.16 4.81
C GLU A 179 16.44 10.58 5.66
N ILE A 180 16.63 9.35 6.14
CA ILE A 180 15.69 8.69 7.04
C ILE A 180 16.17 8.97 8.47
N PRO A 181 15.37 9.63 9.32
CA PRO A 181 15.71 9.82 10.72
C PRO A 181 15.94 8.48 11.40
N ALA A 182 16.93 8.38 12.29
CA ALA A 182 17.26 7.11 12.97
C ALA A 182 16.06 6.49 13.71
N ARG A 183 15.18 7.32 14.29
CA ARG A 183 13.94 6.89 14.95
C ARG A 183 12.95 6.17 14.00
N ASP A 184 13.03 6.46 12.71
CA ASP A 184 12.12 5.94 11.69
C ASP A 184 12.70 4.73 10.95
N ALA A 185 13.92 4.29 11.29
CA ALA A 185 14.61 3.19 10.60
C ALA A 185 13.82 1.86 10.66
N GLY A 186 13.10 1.59 11.74
CA GLY A 186 12.23 0.41 11.86
C GLY A 186 10.94 0.49 11.03
N HIS A 187 10.60 1.66 10.52
CA HIS A 187 9.36 1.95 9.78
C HIS A 187 9.59 2.13 8.28
N VAL A 188 10.72 1.64 7.77
CA VAL A 188 11.06 1.68 6.35
C VAL A 188 10.56 0.41 5.66
N LEU A 189 9.88 0.57 4.53
CA LEU A 189 9.66 -0.51 3.58
C LEU A 189 10.79 -0.51 2.56
N HIS A 190 11.58 -1.59 2.53
CA HIS A 190 12.65 -1.76 1.56
C HIS A 190 12.13 -2.49 0.32
N VAL A 191 12.29 -1.86 -0.84
CA VAL A 191 12.00 -2.45 -2.15
C VAL A 191 13.33 -2.68 -2.85
N PHE A 192 13.77 -3.93 -2.89
CA PHE A 192 15.01 -4.32 -3.54
C PHE A 192 14.74 -4.54 -5.03
N ILE A 193 15.25 -3.66 -5.88
CA ILE A 193 15.10 -3.73 -7.33
C ILE A 193 16.39 -4.36 -7.89
N PRO A 194 16.35 -5.65 -8.30
CA PRO A 194 17.54 -6.32 -8.81
C PRO A 194 17.92 -5.72 -10.16
N ARG A 195 19.20 -5.36 -10.32
CA ARG A 195 19.75 -5.02 -11.63
C ARG A 195 19.99 -6.31 -12.41
N PRO A 196 19.56 -6.41 -13.68
CA PRO A 196 19.93 -7.56 -14.50
C PRO A 196 21.45 -7.61 -14.58
N ALA A 197 22.00 -8.81 -14.40
CA ALA A 197 23.43 -9.03 -14.58
C ALA A 197 23.81 -8.50 -15.97
N GLU A 198 24.81 -7.61 -16.03
CA GLU A 198 25.35 -7.19 -17.32
C GLU A 198 25.81 -8.46 -18.04
N GLU A 199 25.10 -8.85 -19.10
CA GLU A 199 25.61 -9.86 -20.01
C GLU A 199 26.96 -9.33 -20.49
N LYS A 200 28.03 -10.03 -20.11
CA LYS A 200 29.38 -9.75 -20.61
C LYS A 200 29.24 -9.56 -22.12
N PRO A 201 29.76 -8.47 -22.70
CA PRO A 201 29.64 -8.25 -24.13
C PRO A 201 30.15 -9.49 -24.84
N GLN A 202 29.25 -10.22 -25.52
CA GLN A 202 29.67 -11.26 -26.43
C GLN A 202 30.65 -10.60 -27.41
N PRO A 203 31.83 -11.19 -27.66
CA PRO A 203 32.77 -10.62 -28.62
C PRO A 203 32.03 -10.46 -29.94
N SER A 204 31.77 -9.21 -30.30
CA SER A 204 31.12 -8.86 -31.55
C SER A 204 32.00 -9.36 -32.69
N THR A 205 31.46 -10.29 -33.46
CA THR A 205 32.05 -10.71 -34.73
C THR A 205 32.33 -9.45 -35.55
N PRO A 206 33.57 -9.23 -36.05
CA PRO A 206 33.92 -7.97 -36.68
C PRO A 206 33.12 -7.78 -37.97
N GLN A 207 32.10 -6.93 -37.91
CA GLN A 207 31.33 -6.52 -39.07
C GLN A 207 32.08 -5.40 -39.79
N ARG A 208 32.53 -5.72 -41.00
CA ARG A 208 33.38 -4.89 -41.86
C ARG A 208 32.67 -3.57 -42.20
N SER A 209 33.39 -2.50 -41.90
CA SER A 209 33.19 -1.08 -42.19
C SER A 209 32.41 -0.68 -43.46
N ALA A 210 31.50 0.29 -43.29
CA ALA A 210 31.22 1.32 -44.30
C ALA A 210 31.17 2.71 -43.64
N ARG A 211 32.03 3.61 -44.14
CA ARG A 211 32.20 5.01 -43.71
C ARG A 211 30.99 5.87 -44.12
N GLY A 212 30.57 6.78 -43.24
CA GLY A 212 29.80 7.98 -43.57
C GLY A 212 30.11 9.08 -42.52
N PRO A 213 30.28 10.36 -42.91
CA PRO A 213 30.91 11.35 -42.04
C PRO A 213 29.95 11.93 -40.98
N ARG A 214 30.60 12.30 -39.89
CA ARG A 214 30.15 12.97 -38.67
C ARG A 214 29.41 14.27 -38.96
N ASN A 215 28.22 14.45 -38.37
CA ASN A 215 27.70 15.78 -38.03
C ASN A 215 27.24 15.77 -36.57
N THR A 216 28.14 16.20 -35.69
CA THR A 216 27.87 16.57 -34.30
C THR A 216 27.36 18.01 -34.26
N ARG A 217 26.14 18.22 -33.77
CA ARG A 217 25.70 19.38 -32.96
C ARG A 217 24.19 19.33 -32.71
N GLY A 218 23.80 19.33 -31.43
CA GLY A 218 22.44 19.64 -30.98
C GLY A 218 21.92 18.62 -29.98
N ARG A 219 21.93 18.98 -28.68
CA ARG A 219 21.41 18.22 -27.53
C ARG A 219 20.03 17.62 -27.84
N GLY A 220 20.01 16.34 -28.22
CA GLY A 220 18.80 15.55 -28.38
C GLY A 220 18.44 14.90 -27.06
N SER A 221 17.27 15.22 -26.54
CA SER A 221 16.70 14.67 -25.32
C SER A 221 16.65 13.14 -25.38
N TRP A 222 17.48 12.47 -24.58
CA TRP A 222 17.49 11.01 -24.33
C TRP A 222 16.08 10.42 -24.08
N LEU A 223 15.20 11.24 -23.50
CA LEU A 223 13.80 10.92 -23.26
C LEU A 223 12.99 10.71 -24.55
N GLY A 224 13.39 11.32 -25.67
CA GLY A 224 12.76 11.16 -26.98
C GLY A 224 13.10 9.83 -27.65
N GLU A 225 14.28 9.28 -27.38
CA GLU A 225 14.67 7.95 -27.87
C GLU A 225 13.88 6.86 -27.12
N ILE A 226 13.76 6.97 -25.78
CA ILE A 226 12.95 6.06 -24.95
C ILE A 226 11.47 6.04 -25.39
N LEU A 227 10.90 7.22 -25.65
CA LEU A 227 9.49 7.31 -26.05
C LEU A 227 9.24 6.85 -27.48
N SER A 228 10.24 6.92 -28.35
CA SER A 228 10.15 6.39 -29.72
C SER A 228 10.19 4.87 -29.71
N GLU A 229 11.05 4.26 -28.89
CA GLU A 229 11.12 2.80 -28.75
C GLU A 229 9.87 2.20 -28.09
N LEU A 230 9.21 2.94 -27.21
CA LEU A 230 7.96 2.54 -26.56
C LEU A 230 6.69 2.91 -27.34
N GLY A 231 6.81 3.47 -28.56
CA GLY A 231 5.69 3.76 -29.45
C GLY A 231 4.85 5.00 -29.11
N PHE A 232 5.37 5.92 -28.28
CA PHE A 232 4.67 7.12 -27.81
C PHE A 232 4.95 8.38 -28.63
N LEU A 233 5.91 8.33 -29.55
CA LEU A 233 6.20 9.39 -30.53
C LEU A 233 5.97 8.83 -31.95
N GLN A 234 4.94 9.35 -32.61
CA GLN A 234 4.73 9.26 -34.07
C GLN A 234 4.99 10.63 -34.68
#